data_AF-A0A4P9ZU95-F1
#
_entry.id   AF-A0A4P9ZU95-F1
#
_cell.length_a   1.000
_cell.length_b   1.000
_cell.length_c   1.000
_cell.angle_alpha   90.00
_cell.angle_beta   90.00
_cell.angle_gamma   90.00
#
_symmetry.space_group_name_H-M   'P 1'
#
loop_
_entity.id
_entity.type
_entity.pdbx_description
1 polymer ?
#
loop_
_entity_poly.entity_id
_entity_poly.type
_entity_poly.pdbx_seq_one_letter_code
_entity_poly.pdbx_strand_id
1 'polypeptide(L)'
;TLCLNHTLIWNPSKDPASPNLAFKPGALALLQALTTHFDLYLIATVESPVHQAHLTDLLRDPTSATDPRIPIDSRKLLFCQSSPGKSHIVRHIDPQIHID
;
A
#
# COMPACT_ATOMS: atom_id res chain seq x y z
N THR A 1 -7.88 0.84 -8.27
CA THR A 1 -7.29 0.30 -7.03
C THR A 1 -6.02 -0.46 -7.35
N LEU A 2 -5.04 -0.43 -6.45
CA LEU A 2 -3.77 -1.15 -6.57
C LEU A 2 -3.46 -1.90 -5.27
N CYS A 3 -3.07 -3.16 -5.36
CA CYS A 3 -2.65 -3.95 -4.22
C CYS A 3 -1.15 -3.78 -3.94
N LEU A 4 -0.81 -3.59 -2.66
CA LEU A 4 0.56 -3.29 -2.25
C LEU A 4 1.41 -4.54 -2.04
N ASN A 5 0.78 -5.61 -1.55
CA ASN A 5 1.45 -6.86 -1.19
C ASN A 5 2.05 -7.53 -2.41
N HIS A 6 3.29 -8.02 -2.30
CA HIS A 6 4.05 -8.72 -3.35
C HIS A 6 4.40 -7.90 -4.59
N THR A 7 3.70 -6.80 -4.87
CA THR A 7 3.91 -5.95 -6.05
C THR A 7 4.85 -4.79 -5.74
N LEU A 8 4.54 -3.99 -4.72
CA LEU A 8 5.23 -2.71 -4.44
C LEU A 8 6.04 -2.70 -3.15
N ILE A 9 5.62 -3.48 -2.15
CA ILE A 9 6.27 -3.57 -0.84
C ILE A 9 6.92 -4.95 -0.71
N TRP A 10 8.12 -4.97 -0.10
CA TRP A 10 8.81 -6.19 0.27
C TRP A 10 9.12 -6.20 1.77
N ASN A 11 9.06 -7.38 2.38
CA ASN A 11 9.45 -7.61 3.76
C ASN A 11 10.62 -8.61 3.80
N PRO A 12 11.89 -8.17 3.93
CA PRO A 12 13.03 -9.05 4.15
C PRO A 12 12.99 -9.81 5.49
N SER A 13 12.23 -9.33 6.48
CA SER A 13 12.17 -9.98 7.80
C SER A 13 11.28 -11.22 7.77
N LYS A 14 11.80 -12.33 8.31
CA LYS A 14 11.01 -13.55 8.54
C LYS A 14 10.23 -13.52 9.85
N ASP A 15 10.48 -12.52 10.71
CA ASP A 15 9.82 -12.39 12.01
C ASP A 15 8.53 -11.56 11.88
N PRO A 16 7.33 -12.15 12.12
CA PRO A 16 6.07 -11.42 12.08
C PRO A 16 5.92 -10.37 13.20
N ALA A 17 6.68 -10.51 14.29
CA ALA A 17 6.68 -9.54 15.39
C ALA A 17 7.56 -8.31 15.09
N SER A 18 8.50 -8.44 14.14
CA SER A 18 9.45 -7.40 13.76
C SER A 18 9.53 -7.25 12.23
N PRO A 19 8.44 -6.81 11.56
CA PRO A 19 8.45 -6.67 10.11
C PRO A 19 9.35 -5.51 9.69
N ASN A 20 10.23 -5.74 8.71
CA ASN A 20 11.12 -4.73 8.14
C ASN A 20 10.61 -4.35 6.75
N LEU A 21 9.46 -3.67 6.69
CA LEU A 21 8.86 -3.32 5.41
C LEU A 21 9.66 -2.24 4.70
N ALA A 22 9.80 -2.40 3.38
CA ALA A 22 10.34 -1.36 2.53
C ALA A 22 9.67 -1.39 1.14
N PHE A 23 9.79 -0.29 0.40
CA PHE A 23 9.40 -0.27 -1.01
C PHE A 23 10.41 -1.02 -1.86
N LYS A 24 9.93 -1.69 -2.91
CA LYS A 24 10.81 -2.15 -3.98
C LYS A 24 11.38 -0.95 -4.74
N PRO A 25 12.55 -1.09 -5.40
CA PRO A 25 13.12 -0.03 -6.23
C PRO A 25 12.11 0.50 -7.24
N GLY A 26 11.94 1.83 -7.31
CA GLY A 26 11.02 2.50 -8.24
C GLY A 26 9.54 2.41 -7.90
N ALA A 27 9.13 1.59 -6.92
CA ALA A 27 7.73 1.41 -6.56
C ALA A 27 7.06 2.71 -6.08
N LEU A 28 7.80 3.52 -5.32
CA LEU A 28 7.29 4.77 -4.81
C LEU A 28 7.17 5.84 -5.90
N ALA A 29 8.15 5.94 -6.80
CA ALA A 29 8.06 6.83 -7.96
C ALA A 29 6.87 6.46 -8.86
N LEU A 30 6.62 5.16 -9.06
CA LEU A 30 5.44 4.67 -9.77
C LEU A 30 4.14 5.07 -9.06
N LEU A 31 4.05 4.86 -7.74
CA LEU A 31 2.89 5.25 -6.95
C LEU A 31 2.60 6.75 -7.09
N GLN A 32 3.64 7.59 -7.01
CA GLN A 32 3.50 9.05 -7.17
C GLN A 32 3.05 9.44 -8.57
N ALA A 33 3.56 8.78 -9.62
CA ALA A 33 3.10 9.02 -10.98
C ALA A 33 1.64 8.57 -11.18
N LEU A 34 1.21 7.49 -10.52
CA LEU A 34 -0.18 7.02 -10.62
C LEU A 34 -1.13 7.96 -9.89
N THR A 35 -0.78 8.50 -8.73
CA THR A 35 -1.64 9.42 -7.98
C THR A 35 -1.81 10.77 -8.65
N THR A 36 -0.93 11.17 -9.58
CA THR A 36 -1.13 12.39 -10.40
C THR A 36 -2.14 12.21 -11.53
N HIS A 37 -2.38 10.98 -11.97
CA HIS A 37 -3.25 10.68 -13.11
C HIS A 37 -4.55 9.98 -12.72
N PHE A 38 -4.58 9.32 -11.57
CA PHE A 38 -5.69 8.48 -11.15
C PHE A 38 -6.11 8.79 -9.71
N ASP A 39 -7.42 8.68 -9.46
CA ASP A 39 -7.93 8.57 -8.10
C ASP A 39 -7.59 7.17 -7.55
N LEU A 40 -6.43 7.08 -6.89
CA LEU A 40 -5.83 5.82 -6.51
C LEU A 40 -6.20 5.40 -5.08
N TYR A 41 -6.87 4.25 -4.98
CA TYR A 41 -7.03 3.50 -3.73
C TYR A 41 -5.96 2.41 -3.63
N LEU A 42 -5.25 2.37 -2.51
CA LEU A 42 -4.26 1.36 -2.18
C LEU A 42 -4.87 0.33 -1.23
N ILE A 43 -4.66 -0.95 -1.52
CA ILE A 43 -5.15 -2.04 -0.67
C ILE A 43 -3.96 -2.86 -0.17
N ALA A 44 -3.82 -2.98 1.13
CA ALA A 44 -2.82 -3.82 1.79
C ALA A 44 -3.50 -4.99 2.51
N THR A 45 -2.91 -6.18 2.38
CA THR A 45 -3.23 -7.33 3.21
C THR A 45 -2.28 -7.34 4.40
N VAL A 46 -2.81 -7.28 5.61
CA VAL A 46 -2.03 -7.21 6.86
C VAL A 46 -2.43 -8.35 7.78
N GLU A 47 -1.45 -8.99 8.38
CA GLU A 47 -1.64 -10.17 9.23
C GLU A 47 -1.80 -9.79 10.71
N SER A 48 -1.35 -8.60 11.09
CA SER A 48 -1.38 -8.12 12.47
C SER A 48 -1.54 -6.59 12.53
N PRO A 49 -2.00 -6.04 13.66
CA PRO A 49 -2.01 -4.60 13.89
C PRO A 49 -0.61 -3.96 13.83
N VAL A 50 0.43 -4.71 14.23
CA VAL A 50 1.83 -4.27 14.14
C VAL A 50 2.24 -4.10 12.68
N HIS A 51 1.91 -5.08 11.84
CA HIS A 51 2.18 -5.00 10.39
C HIS A 51 1.45 -3.80 9.76
N GLN A 52 0.18 -3.57 10.14
CA GLN A 52 -0.58 -2.41 9.69
C GLN A 52 0.07 -1.08 10.10
N ALA A 53 0.54 -0.97 11.35
CA ALA A 53 1.22 0.22 11.84
C ALA A 53 2.50 0.52 11.03
N HIS A 54 3.35 -0.50 10.86
CA HIS A 54 4.60 -0.35 10.09
C HIS A 54 4.34 0.07 8.64
N LEU A 55 3.31 -0.49 7.99
CA LEU A 55 2.96 -0.16 6.61
C LEU A 55 2.43 1.28 6.50
N THR A 56 1.66 1.71 7.51
CA THR A 56 1.18 3.08 7.61
C THR A 56 2.33 4.07 7.79
N ASP A 57 3.30 3.73 8.64
CA ASP A 57 4.47 4.57 8.89
C ASP A 57 5.38 4.66 7.67
N LEU A 58 5.60 3.53 6.97
CA LEU A 58 6.36 3.49 5.70
C LEU A 58 5.74 4.41 4.63
N LEU A 59 4.41 4.41 4.51
CA LEU A 59 3.70 5.27 3.54
C LEU A 59 3.64 6.74 3.96
N ARG A 60 3.74 7.01 5.27
CA ARG A 60 3.74 8.37 5.82
C ARG A 60 5.13 8.99 5.84
N ASP A 61 6.19 8.18 5.78
CA ASP A 61 7.57 8.64 5.87
C ASP A 61 7.89 9.65 4.75
N PRO A 62 8.09 10.93 5.11
CA PRO A 62 8.38 11.99 4.13
C PRO A 62 9.73 11.82 3.45
N THR A 63 10.63 11.00 4.00
CA THR A 63 11.94 10.69 3.41
C THR A 63 11.86 9.62 2.32
N SER A 64 10.78 8.84 2.30
CA SER A 64 10.53 7.87 1.23
C SER A 64 10.11 8.59 -0.05
N ALA A 65 9.29 9.64 0.06
CA ALA A 65 8.71 10.33 -1.09
C ALA A 65 9.78 11.02 -1.95
N THR A 66 9.96 10.57 -3.19
CA THR A 66 10.82 11.21 -4.20
C THR A 66 10.36 12.63 -4.55
N ASP A 67 9.09 12.95 -4.32
CA ASP A 67 8.54 14.31 -4.34
C ASP A 67 7.59 14.52 -3.14
N PRO A 68 7.89 15.41 -2.18
CA PRO A 68 7.03 15.70 -1.03
C PRO A 68 5.70 16.38 -1.41
N ARG A 69 5.52 16.78 -2.67
CA ARG A 69 4.30 17.45 -3.15
C ARG A 69 3.19 16.51 -3.60
N ILE A 70 3.47 15.20 -3.71
CA ILE A 70 2.47 14.18 -4.07
C ILE A 70 2.30 13.23 -2.87
N PRO A 71 1.58 13.67 -1.82
CA PRO A 71 1.32 12.81 -0.67
C PRO A 71 0.36 11.69 -1.07
N ILE A 72 0.69 10.47 -0.68
CA ILE A 72 -0.26 9.36 -0.74
C ILE A 72 -1.36 9.65 0.29
N ASP A 73 -2.61 9.81 -0.17
CA ASP A 73 -3.74 10.10 0.72
C ASP A 73 -4.01 8.90 1.62
N SER A 74 -3.66 9.02 2.90
CA SER A 74 -3.87 7.97 3.91
C SER A 74 -5.33 7.52 4.03
N ARG A 75 -6.31 8.34 3.64
CA ARG A 75 -7.74 7.96 3.65
C ARG A 75 -8.10 6.97 2.54
N LYS A 76 -7.24 6.84 1.53
CA LYS A 76 -7.38 5.92 0.40
C LYS A 76 -6.50 4.68 0.55
N LEU A 77 -5.90 4.50 1.73
CA LEU A 77 -5.21 3.28 2.13
C LEU A 77 -6.17 2.38 2.91
N LEU A 78 -6.45 1.21 2.36
CA LEU A 78 -7.39 0.25 2.92
C LEU A 78 -6.67 -1.04 3.29
N PHE A 79 -7.09 -1.62 4.42
CA PHE A 79 -6.49 -2.81 4.97
C PHE A 79 -7.47 -3.97 4.97
N CYS A 80 -6.97 -5.17 4.73
CA CYS A 80 -7.72 -6.42 4.86
C CYS A 80 -6.80 -7.51 5.42
N GLN A 81 -7.38 -8.60 5.94
CA GLN A 81 -6.60 -9.71 6.50
C GLN A 81 -6.63 -10.97 5.63
N SER A 82 -7.42 -10.95 4.55
CA SER A 82 -7.66 -12.14 3.74
C SER A 82 -7.96 -11.78 2.28
N SER A 83 -7.67 -12.72 1.39
CA SER A 83 -8.01 -12.58 -0.04
C SER A 83 -9.51 -12.35 -0.27
N PRO A 84 -10.44 -13.07 0.39
CA PRO A 84 -11.87 -12.74 0.30
C PRO A 84 -12.20 -11.32 0.77
N GLY A 85 -11.56 -10.83 1.84
CA GLY A 85 -11.72 -9.46 2.33
C GLY A 85 -11.26 -8.43 1.29
N LYS A 86 -10.13 -8.68 0.63
CA LYS A 86 -9.63 -7.87 -0.48
C LYS A 86 -10.65 -7.80 -1.62
N SER A 87 -11.16 -8.93 -2.08
CA SER A 87 -12.19 -8.98 -3.12
C SER A 87 -13.47 -8.24 -2.70
N HIS A 88 -13.87 -8.34 -1.44
CA HIS A 88 -15.02 -7.60 -0.91
C HIS A 88 -14.81 -6.08 -0.99
N ILE A 89 -13.63 -5.60 -0.56
CA ILE A 89 -13.27 -4.17 -0.65
C ILE A 89 -13.28 -3.69 -2.10
N VAL A 90 -12.64 -4.42 -3.01
CA VAL A 90 -12.57 -4.05 -4.43
C VAL A 90 -13.97 -3.93 -5.02
N ARG A 91 -14.87 -4.88 -4.74
CA ARG A 91 -16.27 -4.81 -5.19
C ARG A 91 -17.04 -3.62 -4.62
N HIS A 92 -16.75 -3.22 -3.39
CA HIS A 92 -17.40 -2.08 -2.74
C HIS A 92 -16.93 -0.72 -3.29
N ILE A 93 -15.63 -0.63 -3.61
CA ILE A 93 -15.06 0.58 -4.23
C ILE A 93 -15.51 0.71 -5.69
N ASP A 94 -15.75 -0.42 -6.35
CA ASP A 94 -16.09 -0.51 -7.77
C ASP A 94 -15.12 0.27 -8.68
N PRO A 95 -13.81 -0.04 -8.64
CA PRO A 95 -12.83 0.71 -9.39
C PRO A 95 -12.91 0.38 -10.88
N GLN A 96 -12.68 1.39 -11.74
CA GLN A 96 -12.56 1.18 -13.18
C GLN A 96 -11.43 0.21 -13.55
N ILE A 97 -10.32 0.25 -12.79
CA ILE A 97 -9.16 -0.62 -12.96
C ILE A 97 -8.74 -1.15 -11.59
N HIS A 98 -8.58 -2.47 -11.50
CA HIS A 98 -8.00 -3.17 -10.36
C HIS A 98 -6.73 -3.90 -10.79
N ILE A 99 -5.63 -3.65 -10.07
CA ILE A 99 -4.34 -4.33 -10.24
C ILE A 99 -4.02 -4.99 -8.91
N ASP A 100 -3.83 -6.31 -8.94
CA ASP A 100 -3.39 -7.13 -7.81
C ASP A 100 -1.88 -7.41 -7.90
#